data_AF-A0A3B9P7I6-F1
#
_entry.id   AF-A0A3B9P7I6-F1
#
_cell.length_a   1.000
_cell.length_b   1.000
_cell.length_c   1.000
_cell.angle_alpha   90.00
_cell.angle_beta   90.00
_cell.angle_gamma   90.00
#
_symmetry.space_group_name_H-M   'P 1'
#
loop_
_entity.id
_entity.type
_entity.pdbx_description
1 polymer ?
#
loop_
_entity_poly.entity_id
_entity_poly.type
_entity_poly.pdbx_seq_one_letter_code
_entity_poly.pdbx_strand_id
1 'polypeptide(L)'
;MAQPKQQVHPNDFKDSTAWEWIAEHEGISIADLRLKHGLERPYFSWISQLEAKRKYAGKFGPLFEKQWIFPAGVPLEQSSSYATAWFKAALVSTPYSIDLCAGMGIDSYALSQREGIKQHWANELNPDLAQLLQRNLAASKVSCTPAEELFEAIEAWKQVLSISPSDLTLYVDPDRRASGNRARSLEHTLPHLPSLQGQWLECAHTLVSKHSPMASLEELKQLQSCAAIYVVEFLGECKELLCVQRKNWAGAAEIHTAVIFEESKVRLFTGSHLAQAVAHTDEIHTYLI
;
A
#
# COMPACT_ATOMS: atom_id res chain seq x y z
N MET A 1 -14.52 4.28 11.08
CA MET A 1 -15.84 4.07 10.44
C MET A 1 -16.13 2.59 10.48
N ALA A 2 -17.36 2.18 10.75
CA ALA A 2 -17.71 0.75 10.74
C ALA A 2 -17.49 0.19 9.32
N GLN A 3 -16.88 -0.99 9.22
CA GLN A 3 -16.83 -1.71 7.95
C GLN A 3 -18.27 -1.96 7.45
N PRO A 4 -18.50 -1.99 6.12
CA PRO A 4 -19.81 -2.30 5.60
C PRO A 4 -20.26 -3.68 6.13
N LYS A 5 -21.55 -3.81 6.47
CA LYS A 5 -22.11 -5.09 6.97
C LYS A 5 -22.01 -6.24 5.97
N GLN A 6 -21.70 -5.94 4.71
CA GLN A 6 -21.54 -6.88 3.61
C GLN A 6 -20.33 -6.46 2.77
N GLN A 7 -19.52 -7.43 2.36
CA GLN A 7 -18.35 -7.25 1.51
C GLN A 7 -18.58 -7.90 0.13
N VAL A 8 -17.87 -7.42 -0.88
CA VAL A 8 -17.81 -8.01 -2.23
C VAL A 8 -17.24 -9.42 -2.12
N HIS A 9 -17.81 -10.37 -2.84
CA HIS A 9 -17.42 -11.78 -2.73
C HIS A 9 -16.85 -12.32 -4.06
N PRO A 10 -15.67 -12.97 -4.07
CA PRO A 10 -15.00 -13.38 -5.32
C PRO A 10 -15.80 -14.40 -6.14
N ASN A 11 -16.57 -15.29 -5.49
CA ASN A 11 -17.48 -16.20 -6.18
C ASN A 11 -18.55 -15.53 -7.06
N ASP A 12 -18.79 -14.23 -6.92
CA ASP A 12 -19.72 -13.49 -7.78
C ASP A 12 -19.08 -13.15 -9.15
N PHE A 13 -17.81 -13.52 -9.38
CA PHE A 13 -17.00 -13.25 -10.57
C PHE A 13 -16.31 -14.51 -11.12
N LYS A 14 -16.98 -15.66 -11.06
CA LYS A 14 -16.45 -16.95 -11.53
C LYS A 14 -16.37 -17.07 -13.05
N ASP A 15 -17.26 -16.38 -13.76
CA ASP A 15 -17.37 -16.38 -15.22
C ASP A 15 -17.53 -14.94 -15.75
N SER A 16 -17.73 -14.81 -17.06
CA SER A 16 -17.85 -13.51 -17.72
C SER A 16 -19.16 -12.78 -17.44
N THR A 17 -20.19 -13.47 -16.93
CA THR A 17 -21.54 -12.91 -16.71
C THR A 17 -21.49 -11.65 -15.86
N ALA A 18 -20.65 -11.65 -14.82
CA ALA A 18 -20.50 -10.49 -13.94
C ALA A 18 -19.98 -9.26 -14.70
N TRP A 19 -18.96 -9.44 -15.53
CA TRP A 19 -18.32 -8.35 -16.27
C TRP A 19 -19.18 -7.87 -17.44
N GLU A 20 -19.89 -8.78 -18.10
CA GLU A 20 -20.90 -8.47 -19.11
C GLU A 20 -22.03 -7.63 -18.51
N TRP A 21 -22.59 -8.06 -17.37
CA TRP A 21 -23.60 -7.31 -16.65
C TRP A 21 -23.11 -5.91 -16.25
N ILE A 22 -21.89 -5.81 -15.70
CA ILE A 22 -21.29 -4.53 -15.33
C ILE A 22 -21.18 -3.60 -16.55
N ALA A 23 -20.72 -4.11 -17.70
CA ALA A 23 -20.58 -3.33 -18.92
C ALA A 23 -21.94 -2.85 -19.45
N GLU A 24 -22.96 -3.70 -19.46
CA GLU A 24 -24.32 -3.35 -19.90
C GLU A 24 -24.99 -2.29 -19.02
N HIS A 25 -24.63 -2.23 -17.74
CA HIS A 25 -25.24 -1.32 -16.75
C HIS A 25 -24.38 -0.09 -16.45
N GLU A 26 -23.30 0.14 -17.20
CA GLU A 26 -22.37 1.27 -16.99
C GLU A 26 -23.04 2.64 -17.15
N GLY A 27 -24.13 2.73 -17.92
CA GLY A 27 -24.92 3.96 -18.10
C GLY A 27 -26.02 4.20 -17.05
N ILE A 28 -26.33 3.22 -16.19
CA ILE A 28 -27.49 3.27 -15.27
C ILE A 28 -27.09 3.83 -13.91
N SER A 29 -27.90 4.70 -13.31
CA SER A 29 -27.55 5.28 -12.00
C SER A 29 -27.36 4.21 -10.91
N ILE A 30 -26.40 4.40 -10.00
CA ILE A 30 -26.21 3.45 -8.87
C ILE A 30 -27.47 3.37 -8.01
N ALA A 31 -28.16 4.50 -7.81
CA ALA A 31 -29.37 4.56 -6.98
C ALA A 31 -30.49 3.67 -7.55
N ASP A 32 -30.69 3.69 -8.87
CA ASP A 32 -31.71 2.85 -9.52
C ASP A 32 -31.36 1.36 -9.42
N LEU A 33 -30.08 1.02 -9.61
CA LEU A 33 -29.61 -0.36 -9.45
C LEU A 33 -29.79 -0.86 -8.01
N ARG A 34 -29.46 -0.03 -7.00
CA ARG A 34 -29.67 -0.35 -5.59
C ARG A 34 -31.14 -0.41 -5.22
N LEU A 35 -32.00 0.42 -5.81
CA LEU A 35 -33.46 0.36 -5.61
C LEU A 35 -34.04 -0.95 -6.15
N LYS A 36 -33.57 -1.39 -7.33
CA LYS A 36 -34.05 -2.60 -8.00
C LYS A 36 -33.53 -3.89 -7.37
N HIS A 37 -32.25 -3.95 -7.02
CA HIS A 37 -31.56 -5.18 -6.61
C HIS A 37 -31.16 -5.22 -5.13
N GLY A 38 -31.25 -4.09 -4.43
CA GLY A 38 -30.89 -3.98 -3.03
C GLY A 38 -29.44 -4.37 -2.74
N LEU A 39 -29.27 -5.22 -1.73
CA LEU A 39 -27.99 -5.77 -1.27
C LEU A 39 -27.88 -7.27 -1.56
N GLU A 40 -28.74 -7.82 -2.42
CA GLU A 40 -28.73 -9.24 -2.74
C GLU A 40 -27.49 -9.64 -3.55
N ARG A 41 -26.98 -10.85 -3.32
CA ARG A 41 -25.93 -11.43 -4.16
C ARG A 41 -26.55 -12.01 -5.45
N PRO A 42 -25.89 -11.85 -6.61
CA PRO A 42 -24.55 -11.27 -6.80
C PRO A 42 -24.54 -9.75 -7.04
N TYR A 43 -25.71 -9.12 -7.17
CA TYR A 43 -25.85 -7.72 -7.55
C TYR A 43 -25.14 -6.74 -6.61
N PHE A 44 -25.07 -7.04 -5.32
CA PHE A 44 -24.29 -6.24 -4.39
C PHE A 44 -22.84 -6.07 -4.86
N SER A 45 -22.19 -7.17 -5.21
CA SER A 45 -20.80 -7.21 -5.65
C SER A 45 -20.61 -6.48 -6.98
N TRP A 46 -21.52 -6.71 -7.94
CA TRP A 46 -21.46 -6.10 -9.27
C TRP A 46 -21.70 -4.59 -9.24
N ILE A 47 -22.73 -4.14 -8.51
CA ILE A 47 -23.00 -2.71 -8.31
C ILE A 47 -21.83 -2.04 -7.59
N SER A 48 -21.18 -2.73 -6.64
CA SER A 48 -19.99 -2.19 -5.97
C SER A 48 -18.78 -2.02 -6.90
N GLN A 49 -18.63 -2.83 -7.96
CA GLN A 49 -17.60 -2.57 -8.99
C GLN A 49 -17.91 -1.31 -9.80
N LEU A 50 -19.19 -1.07 -10.12
CA LEU A 50 -19.61 0.17 -10.80
C LEU A 50 -19.40 1.40 -9.92
N GLU A 51 -19.72 1.30 -8.62
CA GLU A 51 -19.43 2.35 -7.62
C GLU A 51 -17.93 2.64 -7.58
N ALA A 52 -17.09 1.61 -7.53
CA ALA A 52 -15.64 1.75 -7.53
C ALA A 52 -15.13 2.43 -8.81
N LYS A 53 -15.59 1.98 -9.99
CA LYS A 53 -15.22 2.55 -11.29
C LYS A 53 -15.56 4.02 -11.38
N ARG A 54 -16.80 4.40 -11.03
CA ARG A 54 -17.27 5.79 -11.10
C ARG A 54 -16.52 6.72 -10.17
N LYS A 55 -16.25 6.28 -8.94
CA LYS A 55 -15.64 7.13 -7.91
C LYS A 55 -14.11 7.17 -7.99
N TYR A 56 -13.48 6.09 -8.44
CA TYR A 56 -12.03 5.89 -8.30
C TYR A 56 -11.30 5.55 -9.60
N ALA A 57 -11.91 5.76 -10.78
CA ALA A 57 -11.24 5.59 -12.08
C ALA A 57 -9.86 6.26 -12.14
N GLY A 58 -9.75 7.52 -11.71
CA GLY A 58 -8.47 8.24 -11.71
C GLY A 58 -7.46 7.76 -10.66
N LYS A 59 -7.87 6.96 -9.66
CA LYS A 59 -7.00 6.45 -8.59
C LYS A 59 -6.48 5.05 -8.89
N PHE A 60 -7.29 4.23 -9.55
CA PHE A 60 -7.02 2.80 -9.77
C PHE A 60 -7.05 2.38 -11.25
N GLY A 61 -7.14 3.33 -12.19
CA GLY A 61 -7.38 3.13 -13.63
C GLY A 61 -6.97 1.77 -14.20
N PRO A 62 -5.66 1.44 -14.22
CA PRO A 62 -5.16 0.20 -14.81
C PRO A 62 -5.74 -1.10 -14.20
N LEU A 63 -6.22 -1.07 -12.95
CA LEU A 63 -6.84 -2.22 -12.31
C LEU A 63 -8.25 -2.54 -12.85
N PHE A 64 -8.98 -1.53 -13.36
CA PHE A 64 -10.30 -1.77 -13.98
C PHE A 64 -10.19 -2.56 -15.28
N GLU A 65 -9.13 -2.34 -16.06
CA GLU A 65 -8.84 -3.10 -17.28
C GLU A 65 -8.42 -4.55 -16.98
N LYS A 66 -7.91 -4.79 -15.77
CA LYS A 66 -7.43 -6.10 -15.31
C LYS A 66 -8.50 -6.92 -14.59
N GLN A 67 -9.76 -6.48 -14.62
CA GLN A 67 -10.86 -7.15 -13.92
C GLN A 67 -10.55 -7.36 -12.43
N TRP A 68 -9.85 -6.41 -11.81
CA TRP A 68 -9.59 -6.44 -10.37
C TRP A 68 -10.90 -6.36 -9.60
N ILE A 69 -11.09 -7.25 -8.63
CA ILE A 69 -12.29 -7.25 -7.80
C ILE A 69 -12.07 -6.31 -6.63
N PHE A 70 -12.71 -5.14 -6.70
CA PHE A 70 -12.62 -4.12 -5.66
C PHE A 70 -13.49 -4.45 -4.45
N PRO A 71 -13.02 -4.28 -3.21
CA PRO A 71 -13.85 -4.32 -2.02
C PRO A 71 -14.75 -3.08 -1.96
N ALA A 72 -15.75 -3.11 -1.09
CA ALA A 72 -16.59 -1.97 -0.74
C ALA A 72 -16.11 -1.29 0.55
N GLY A 73 -16.47 -0.01 0.70
CA GLY A 73 -16.26 0.76 1.92
C GLY A 73 -14.80 1.13 2.20
N VAL A 74 -14.45 1.24 3.48
CA VAL A 74 -13.18 1.79 3.98
C VAL A 74 -11.93 1.23 3.27
N PRO A 75 -11.78 -0.09 3.04
CA PRO A 75 -10.59 -0.63 2.38
C PRO A 75 -10.36 -0.04 0.98
N LEU A 76 -11.42 0.20 0.21
CA LEU A 76 -11.34 0.84 -1.10
C LEU A 76 -10.94 2.31 -0.97
N GLU A 77 -11.55 3.04 -0.04
CA GLU A 77 -11.33 4.49 0.11
C GLU A 77 -9.90 4.80 0.56
N GLN A 78 -9.37 3.99 1.48
CA GLN A 78 -8.08 4.21 2.15
C GLN A 78 -6.88 3.56 1.45
N SER A 79 -7.10 2.76 0.41
CA SER A 79 -6.03 2.15 -0.38
C SER A 79 -5.09 3.20 -1.01
N SER A 80 -3.82 2.84 -1.23
CA SER A 80 -2.87 3.62 -2.02
C SER A 80 -3.40 3.88 -3.44
N SER A 81 -2.91 4.91 -4.15
CA SER A 81 -3.22 5.03 -5.59
C SER A 81 -2.32 4.10 -6.40
N TYR A 82 -2.69 3.84 -7.66
CA TYR A 82 -1.84 3.06 -8.57
C TYR A 82 -0.42 3.65 -8.67
N ALA A 83 -0.34 4.98 -8.83
CA ALA A 83 0.93 5.70 -8.95
C ALA A 83 1.81 5.59 -7.68
N THR A 84 1.23 5.72 -6.48
CA THR A 84 2.03 5.60 -5.25
C THR A 84 2.41 4.16 -4.95
N ALA A 85 1.55 3.18 -5.28
CA ALA A 85 1.89 1.76 -5.19
C ALA A 85 3.06 1.39 -6.10
N TRP A 86 3.08 1.89 -7.34
CA TRP A 86 4.21 1.72 -8.25
C TRP A 86 5.52 2.27 -7.66
N PHE A 87 5.49 3.47 -7.07
CA PHE A 87 6.69 4.04 -6.47
C PHE A 87 7.21 3.20 -5.29
N LYS A 88 6.33 2.69 -4.42
CA LYS A 88 6.73 1.77 -3.34
C LYS A 88 7.43 0.52 -3.88
N ALA A 89 6.90 -0.07 -4.95
CA ALA A 89 7.52 -1.23 -5.58
C ALA A 89 8.91 -0.93 -6.16
N ALA A 90 9.14 0.30 -6.64
CA ALA A 90 10.44 0.74 -7.13
C ALA A 90 11.50 0.86 -6.01
N LEU A 91 11.11 0.98 -4.74
CA LEU A 91 12.04 0.98 -3.60
C LEU A 91 12.53 -0.43 -3.23
N VAL A 92 11.91 -1.48 -3.77
CA VAL A 92 12.23 -2.87 -3.48
C VAL A 92 13.09 -3.44 -4.60
N SER A 93 14.26 -3.99 -4.27
CA SER A 93 15.13 -4.65 -5.25
C SER A 93 15.25 -6.17 -5.03
N THR A 94 14.71 -6.67 -3.93
CA THR A 94 14.88 -8.06 -3.50
C THR A 94 13.99 -9.01 -4.31
N PRO A 95 14.45 -10.24 -4.63
CA PRO A 95 13.68 -11.20 -5.42
C PRO A 95 12.47 -11.76 -4.66
N TYR A 96 12.40 -11.60 -3.33
CA TYR A 96 11.24 -11.97 -2.54
C TYR A 96 10.71 -10.78 -1.76
N SER A 97 9.39 -10.72 -1.59
CA SER A 97 8.75 -9.70 -0.77
C SER A 97 7.53 -10.24 -0.02
N ILE A 98 7.26 -9.67 1.14
CA ILE A 98 6.04 -9.94 1.92
C ILE A 98 5.38 -8.61 2.25
N ASP A 99 4.10 -8.47 1.91
CA ASP A 99 3.24 -7.41 2.42
C ASP A 99 2.51 -7.93 3.66
N LEU A 100 2.81 -7.35 4.83
CA LEU A 100 2.28 -7.81 6.11
C LEU A 100 0.84 -7.35 6.35
N CYS A 101 0.37 -6.33 5.63
CA CYS A 101 -0.93 -5.67 5.78
C CYS A 101 -1.48 -5.26 4.42
N ALA A 102 -1.78 -6.24 3.57
CA ALA A 102 -2.03 -6.02 2.15
C ALA A 102 -3.31 -5.22 1.84
N GLY A 103 -4.29 -5.19 2.75
CA GLY A 103 -5.55 -4.47 2.58
C GLY A 103 -6.29 -4.91 1.31
N MET A 104 -6.63 -3.95 0.45
CA MET A 104 -7.20 -4.26 -0.87
C MET A 104 -6.20 -4.95 -1.80
N GLY A 105 -4.89 -4.73 -1.62
CA GLY A 105 -3.83 -5.40 -2.38
C GLY A 105 -3.18 -4.58 -3.49
N ILE A 106 -3.38 -3.27 -3.58
CA ILE A 106 -2.77 -2.48 -4.65
C ILE A 106 -1.24 -2.36 -4.51
N ASP A 107 -0.74 -2.21 -3.27
CA ASP A 107 0.70 -2.19 -3.00
C ASP A 107 1.30 -3.59 -3.25
N SER A 108 0.63 -4.65 -2.77
CA SER A 108 0.96 -6.05 -3.09
C SER A 108 0.97 -6.36 -4.60
N TYR A 109 -0.01 -5.82 -5.35
CA TYR A 109 -0.05 -5.93 -6.80
C TYR A 109 1.21 -5.32 -7.41
N ALA A 110 1.54 -4.08 -7.09
CA ALA A 110 2.75 -3.42 -7.60
C ALA A 110 4.03 -4.19 -7.24
N LEU A 111 4.15 -4.67 -6.00
CA LEU A 111 5.29 -5.49 -5.54
C LEU A 111 5.41 -6.80 -6.33
N SER A 112 4.30 -7.48 -6.60
CA SER A 112 4.25 -8.74 -7.35
C SER A 112 4.52 -8.60 -8.85
N GLN A 113 4.39 -7.39 -9.41
CA GLN A 113 4.63 -7.13 -10.84
C GLN A 113 6.03 -6.59 -11.12
N ARG A 114 6.85 -6.39 -10.09
CA ARG A 114 8.18 -5.81 -10.21
C ARG A 114 9.12 -6.72 -11.01
N GLU A 115 9.96 -6.13 -11.86
CA GLU A 115 11.01 -6.88 -12.56
C GLU A 115 11.96 -7.58 -11.57
N GLY A 116 12.22 -8.86 -11.80
CA GLY A 116 13.11 -9.68 -10.96
C GLY A 116 12.47 -10.22 -9.68
N ILE A 117 11.17 -9.97 -9.44
CA ILE A 117 10.45 -10.67 -8.37
C ILE A 117 10.32 -12.16 -8.72
N LYS A 118 10.63 -13.03 -7.76
CA LYS A 118 10.45 -14.48 -7.86
C LYS A 118 9.13 -14.91 -7.23
N GLN A 119 8.88 -14.46 -6.00
CA GLN A 119 7.61 -14.68 -5.32
C GLN A 119 7.27 -13.52 -4.40
N HIS A 120 5.96 -13.26 -4.30
CA HIS A 120 5.37 -12.30 -3.38
C HIS A 120 4.38 -13.01 -2.45
N TRP A 121 4.36 -12.58 -1.19
CA TRP A 121 3.39 -13.04 -0.20
C TRP A 121 2.60 -11.84 0.34
N ALA A 122 1.28 -11.83 0.11
CA ALA A 122 0.37 -10.85 0.68
C ALA A 122 -0.36 -11.43 1.91
N ASN A 123 -0.23 -10.79 3.06
CA ASN A 123 -0.99 -11.13 4.27
C ASN A 123 -2.04 -10.06 4.57
N GLU A 124 -3.27 -10.49 4.85
CA GLU A 124 -4.35 -9.58 5.22
C GLU A 124 -5.18 -10.18 6.34
N LEU A 125 -5.34 -9.45 7.45
CA LEU A 125 -6.02 -9.94 8.65
C LEU A 125 -7.54 -10.10 8.44
N ASN A 126 -8.16 -9.28 7.59
CA ASN A 126 -9.56 -9.39 7.29
C ASN A 126 -9.83 -10.56 6.32
N PRO A 127 -10.59 -11.58 6.73
CA PRO A 127 -10.77 -12.79 5.92
C PRO A 127 -11.55 -12.54 4.61
N ASP A 128 -12.42 -11.53 4.56
CA ASP A 128 -13.13 -11.19 3.32
C ASP A 128 -12.19 -10.52 2.31
N LEU A 129 -11.32 -9.62 2.79
CA LEU A 129 -10.28 -9.02 1.94
C LEU A 129 -9.23 -10.05 1.50
N ALA A 130 -8.80 -10.95 2.39
CA ALA A 130 -7.87 -12.02 2.05
C ALA A 130 -8.42 -12.95 0.95
N GLN A 131 -9.74 -13.23 0.96
CA GLN A 131 -10.39 -13.97 -0.12
C GLN A 131 -10.38 -13.23 -1.47
N LEU A 132 -10.59 -11.90 -1.44
CA LEU A 132 -10.48 -11.06 -2.63
C LEU A 132 -9.03 -11.02 -3.15
N LEU A 133 -8.05 -10.86 -2.26
CA LEU A 133 -6.63 -10.91 -2.57
C LEU A 133 -6.23 -12.23 -3.24
N GLN A 134 -6.71 -13.37 -2.71
CA GLN A 134 -6.42 -14.68 -3.29
C GLN A 134 -6.91 -14.80 -4.74
N ARG A 135 -8.03 -14.15 -5.07
CA ARG A 135 -8.57 -14.10 -6.42
C ARG A 135 -7.80 -13.13 -7.32
N ASN A 136 -7.47 -11.95 -6.80
CA ASN A 136 -6.83 -10.86 -7.53
C ASN A 136 -5.32 -11.09 -7.76
N LEU A 137 -4.64 -11.76 -6.83
CA LEU A 137 -3.21 -12.04 -6.82
C LEU A 137 -2.95 -13.55 -6.93
N ALA A 138 -3.51 -14.19 -7.96
CA ALA A 138 -3.47 -15.65 -8.10
C ALA A 138 -2.05 -16.27 -8.18
N ALA A 139 -1.04 -15.47 -8.57
CA ALA A 139 0.36 -15.90 -8.62
C ALA A 139 1.12 -15.69 -7.29
N SER A 140 0.52 -15.01 -6.32
CA SER A 140 1.13 -14.71 -5.02
C SER A 140 0.64 -15.69 -3.96
N LYS A 141 1.47 -15.92 -2.93
CA LYS A 141 1.00 -16.56 -1.70
C LYS A 141 0.09 -15.57 -0.97
N VAL A 142 -1.07 -16.02 -0.48
CA VAL A 142 -1.95 -15.21 0.35
C VAL A 142 -2.18 -15.90 1.70
N SER A 143 -2.18 -15.13 2.78
CA SER A 143 -2.52 -15.61 4.13
C SER A 143 -3.42 -14.64 4.87
N CYS A 144 -4.03 -15.14 5.94
CA CYS A 144 -4.89 -14.38 6.83
C CYS A 144 -4.47 -14.66 8.27
N THR A 145 -3.46 -13.93 8.76
CA THR A 145 -2.87 -14.13 10.08
C THR A 145 -2.45 -12.77 10.67
N PRO A 146 -2.55 -12.55 11.99
CA PRO A 146 -1.97 -11.37 12.62
C PRO A 146 -0.48 -11.23 12.25
N ALA A 147 -0.04 -10.03 11.88
CA ALA A 147 1.32 -9.82 11.38
C ALA A 147 2.40 -10.13 12.44
N GLU A 148 2.08 -9.92 13.72
CA GLU A 148 2.91 -10.28 14.88
C GLU A 148 3.11 -11.80 15.05
N GLU A 149 2.23 -12.63 14.48
CA GLU A 149 2.28 -14.09 14.57
C GLU A 149 2.96 -14.74 13.35
N LEU A 150 3.34 -13.96 12.34
CA LEU A 150 3.87 -14.49 11.08
C LEU A 150 5.32 -14.99 11.15
N PHE A 151 6.05 -14.73 12.23
CA PHE A 151 7.50 -14.99 12.29
C PHE A 151 7.89 -16.43 11.93
N GLU A 152 7.26 -17.42 12.56
CA GLU A 152 7.56 -18.84 12.30
C GLU A 152 7.21 -19.23 10.85
N ALA A 153 6.11 -18.70 10.33
CA ALA A 153 5.68 -18.96 8.96
C ALA A 153 6.60 -18.30 7.92
N ILE A 154 7.19 -17.13 8.24
CA ILE A 154 8.21 -16.47 7.42
C ILE A 154 9.49 -17.30 7.41
N GLU A 155 9.97 -17.77 8.55
CA GLU A 155 11.17 -18.62 8.61
C GLU A 155 10.97 -19.95 7.88
N ALA A 156 9.82 -20.61 8.05
CA ALA A 156 9.49 -21.81 7.30
C ALA A 156 9.46 -21.56 5.78
N TRP A 157 8.87 -20.45 5.35
CA TRP A 157 8.83 -20.07 3.93
C TRP A 157 10.23 -19.81 3.37
N LYS A 158 11.09 -19.13 4.13
CA LYS A 158 12.49 -18.90 3.78
C LYS A 158 13.25 -20.21 3.63
N GLN A 159 13.06 -21.17 4.53
CA GLN A 159 13.71 -22.49 4.46
C GLN A 159 13.28 -23.25 3.21
N VAL A 160 11.97 -23.34 2.94
CA VAL A 160 11.42 -24.06 1.78
C VAL A 160 11.96 -23.53 0.45
N LEU A 161 12.16 -22.21 0.35
CA LEU A 161 12.58 -21.54 -0.87
C LEU A 161 14.05 -21.13 -0.88
N SER A 162 14.81 -21.51 0.14
CA SER A 162 16.22 -21.11 0.32
C SER A 162 16.45 -19.59 0.23
N ILE A 163 15.57 -18.81 0.87
CA ILE A 163 15.61 -17.35 0.87
C ILE A 163 16.57 -16.87 1.96
N SER A 164 17.63 -16.17 1.56
CA SER A 164 18.48 -15.41 2.47
C SER A 164 17.75 -14.17 2.98
N PRO A 165 18.00 -13.70 4.22
CA PRO A 165 17.49 -12.41 4.67
C PRO A 165 17.81 -11.24 3.71
N SER A 166 18.95 -11.26 3.03
CA SER A 166 19.34 -10.25 2.02
C SER A 166 18.42 -10.20 0.79
N ASP A 167 17.71 -11.30 0.53
CA ASP A 167 16.89 -11.50 -0.65
C ASP A 167 15.40 -11.25 -0.35
N LEU A 168 15.09 -10.78 0.85
CA LEU A 168 13.73 -10.57 1.34
C LEU A 168 13.52 -9.11 1.74
N THR A 169 12.42 -8.53 1.27
CA THR A 169 11.89 -7.27 1.79
C THR A 169 10.55 -7.52 2.48
N LEU A 170 10.38 -6.97 3.67
CA LEU A 170 9.08 -6.85 4.32
C LEU A 170 8.51 -5.46 4.05
N TYR A 171 7.25 -5.39 3.67
CA TYR A 171 6.49 -4.16 3.54
C TYR A 171 5.36 -4.15 4.57
N VAL A 172 5.13 -3.01 5.20
CA VAL A 172 4.05 -2.84 6.17
C VAL A 172 3.40 -1.48 6.05
N ASP A 173 2.07 -1.49 5.98
CA ASP A 173 1.22 -0.31 6.07
C ASP A 173 0.33 -0.48 7.31
N PRO A 174 0.79 -0.04 8.50
CA PRO A 174 0.05 -0.32 9.70
C PRO A 174 -1.20 0.56 9.83
N ASP A 175 -2.28 -0.09 10.26
CA ASP A 175 -3.51 0.54 10.72
C ASP A 175 -3.28 1.39 11.96
N ARG A 176 -4.23 2.29 12.25
CA ARG A 176 -4.14 3.23 13.37
C ARG A 176 -5.11 2.82 14.48
N ARG A 177 -4.60 2.63 15.70
CA ARG A 177 -5.37 2.27 16.91
C ARG A 177 -6.24 3.40 17.46
N ALA A 178 -5.81 4.65 17.26
CA ALA A 178 -6.40 5.82 17.89
C ALA A 178 -7.07 6.74 16.86
N SER A 179 -8.03 7.54 17.31
CA SER A 179 -8.58 8.66 16.53
C SER A 179 -7.89 9.99 16.89
N GLY A 180 -7.84 10.92 15.94
CA GLY A 180 -7.30 12.27 16.17
C GLY A 180 -5.76 12.35 16.10
N ASN A 181 -5.14 13.33 16.76
CA ASN A 181 -3.70 13.59 16.63
C ASN A 181 -2.82 12.42 17.10
N ARG A 182 -3.28 11.63 18.08
CA ARG A 182 -2.56 10.43 18.57
C ARG A 182 -2.45 9.33 17.52
N ALA A 183 -3.37 9.29 16.55
CA ALA A 183 -3.32 8.35 15.44
C ALA A 183 -2.09 8.52 14.52
N ARG A 184 -1.37 9.64 14.63
CA ARG A 184 -0.24 9.99 13.76
C ARG A 184 1.11 9.54 14.32
N SER A 185 1.15 9.11 15.59
CA SER A 185 2.36 8.62 16.23
C SER A 185 2.56 7.13 15.95
N LEU A 186 3.82 6.73 15.80
CA LEU A 186 4.22 5.34 15.60
C LEU A 186 3.76 4.41 16.74
N GLU A 187 3.63 4.94 17.95
CA GLU A 187 3.17 4.23 19.16
C GLU A 187 1.71 3.72 19.08
N HIS A 188 0.95 4.20 18.11
CA HIS A 188 -0.47 3.90 17.98
C HIS A 188 -0.80 3.13 16.69
N THR A 189 0.15 2.32 16.21
CA THR A 189 0.04 1.50 15.00
C THR A 189 -0.40 0.05 15.27
N LEU A 190 -1.06 -0.57 14.30
CA LEU A 190 -1.40 -2.00 14.23
C LEU A 190 -1.00 -2.57 12.87
N PRO A 191 -0.06 -3.52 12.80
CA PRO A 191 0.78 -4.03 13.88
C PRO A 191 1.64 -2.92 14.54
N HIS A 192 2.08 -3.15 15.78
CA HIS A 192 2.90 -2.15 16.51
C HIS A 192 4.35 -2.18 15.99
N LEU A 193 4.62 -1.35 14.97
CA LEU A 193 5.90 -1.32 14.26
C LEU A 193 7.10 -1.16 15.21
N PRO A 194 7.11 -0.23 16.19
CA PRO A 194 8.29 -0.03 17.04
C PRO A 194 8.74 -1.27 17.81
N SER A 195 7.81 -2.13 18.24
CA SER A 195 8.14 -3.36 18.97
C SER A 195 8.48 -4.55 18.06
N LEU A 196 8.03 -4.53 16.81
CA LEU A 196 8.16 -5.67 15.89
C LEU A 196 9.32 -5.53 14.90
N GLN A 197 9.75 -4.30 14.61
CA GLN A 197 10.81 -4.00 13.63
C GLN A 197 12.10 -4.81 13.83
N GLY A 198 12.52 -5.05 15.09
CA GLY A 198 13.73 -5.81 15.37
C GLY A 198 13.62 -7.26 14.91
N GLN A 199 12.52 -7.92 15.22
CA GLN A 199 12.25 -9.30 14.80
C GLN A 199 12.09 -9.40 13.27
N TRP A 200 11.44 -8.41 12.66
CA TRP A 200 11.30 -8.35 11.20
C TRP A 200 12.63 -8.12 10.48
N LEU A 201 13.53 -7.31 11.05
CA LEU A 201 14.88 -7.12 10.53
C LEU A 201 15.79 -8.34 10.74
N GLU A 202 15.43 -9.27 11.63
CA GLU A 202 16.09 -10.59 11.68
C GLU A 202 15.64 -11.48 10.52
N CYS A 203 14.36 -11.44 10.14
CA CYS A 203 13.84 -12.20 9.00
C CYS A 203 14.34 -11.68 7.65
N ALA A 204 14.38 -10.35 7.48
CA ALA A 204 14.60 -9.67 6.21
C ALA A 204 15.58 -8.51 6.36
N HIS A 205 16.45 -8.31 5.37
CA HIS A 205 17.45 -7.24 5.40
C HIS A 205 16.82 -5.87 5.17
N THR A 206 15.68 -5.80 4.49
CA THR A 206 14.98 -4.55 4.20
C THR A 206 13.56 -4.60 4.76
N LEU A 207 13.17 -3.55 5.47
CA LEU A 207 11.81 -3.30 5.93
C LEU A 207 11.38 -1.93 5.41
N VAL A 208 10.27 -1.89 4.66
CA VAL A 208 9.67 -0.66 4.16
C VAL A 208 8.36 -0.44 4.90
N SER A 209 8.21 0.69 5.57
CA SER A 209 6.98 1.04 6.28
C SER A 209 6.33 2.30 5.71
N LYS A 210 5.02 2.24 5.50
CA LYS A 210 4.20 3.36 5.04
C LYS A 210 3.64 4.13 6.24
N HIS A 211 3.64 5.46 6.13
CA HIS A 211 3.20 6.35 7.18
C HIS A 211 2.35 7.49 6.64
N SER A 212 1.58 8.09 7.55
CA SER A 212 0.81 9.31 7.28
C SER A 212 1.69 10.41 6.69
N PRO A 213 1.19 11.23 5.74
CA PRO A 213 1.90 12.46 5.32
C PRO A 213 2.06 13.46 6.48
N MET A 214 1.33 13.26 7.58
CA MET A 214 1.41 14.05 8.80
C MET A 214 2.26 13.42 9.90
N ALA A 215 2.94 12.29 9.64
CA ALA A 215 3.83 11.68 10.63
C ALA A 215 5.09 12.54 10.80
N SER A 216 5.69 12.48 11.99
CA SER A 216 6.91 13.25 12.30
C SER A 216 8.12 12.59 11.66
N LEU A 217 8.87 13.36 10.85
CA LEU A 217 10.15 12.88 10.30
C LEU A 217 11.15 12.53 11.40
N GLU A 218 11.12 13.24 12.53
CA GLU A 218 11.99 12.96 13.67
C GLU A 218 11.62 11.64 14.37
N GLU A 219 10.33 11.31 14.46
CA GLU A 219 9.90 9.99 14.97
C GLU A 219 10.32 8.87 14.02
N LEU A 220 10.19 9.07 12.70
CA LEU A 220 10.60 8.08 11.70
C LEU A 220 12.13 7.84 11.70
N LYS A 221 12.94 8.86 11.98
CA LYS A 221 14.40 8.71 12.12
C LYS A 221 14.79 7.84 13.32
N GLN A 222 13.92 7.73 14.34
CA GLN A 222 14.17 6.92 15.52
C GLN A 222 13.89 5.43 15.29
N LEU A 223 13.29 5.05 14.16
CA LEU A 223 13.15 3.65 13.79
C LEU A 223 14.52 2.99 13.61
N GLN A 224 14.61 1.72 14.02
CA GLN A 224 15.86 0.97 14.02
C GLN A 224 16.42 0.88 12.60
N SER A 225 17.70 1.25 12.45
CA SER A 225 18.41 1.16 11.17
C SER A 225 17.68 1.86 10.02
N CYS A 226 17.04 3.01 10.31
CA CYS A 226 16.43 3.88 9.31
C CYS A 226 17.49 4.40 8.34
N ALA A 227 17.42 3.95 7.08
CA ALA A 227 18.38 4.29 6.03
C ALA A 227 17.90 5.47 5.18
N ALA A 228 16.60 5.51 4.87
CA ALA A 228 16.02 6.58 4.07
C ALA A 228 14.56 6.84 4.44
N ILE A 229 14.13 8.08 4.30
CA ILE A 229 12.73 8.51 4.38
C ILE A 229 12.37 9.21 3.07
N TYR A 230 11.28 8.76 2.44
CA TYR A 230 10.74 9.37 1.23
C TYR A 230 9.45 10.13 1.57
N VAL A 231 9.42 11.43 1.29
CA VAL A 231 8.23 12.26 1.28
C VAL A 231 7.61 12.17 -0.11
N VAL A 232 6.49 11.46 -0.23
CA VAL A 232 5.90 11.12 -1.54
C VAL A 232 4.80 12.10 -1.90
N GLU A 233 5.00 12.85 -2.98
CA GLU A 233 4.04 13.76 -3.55
C GLU A 233 3.45 13.19 -4.85
N PHE A 234 2.14 13.32 -4.99
CA PHE A 234 1.43 12.99 -6.22
C PHE A 234 0.26 13.96 -6.41
N LEU A 235 0.18 14.57 -7.60
CA LEU A 235 -0.86 15.55 -7.95
C LEU A 235 -0.89 16.76 -7.00
N GLY A 236 0.27 17.27 -6.60
CA GLY A 236 0.39 18.48 -5.78
C GLY A 236 0.10 18.27 -4.29
N GLU A 237 -0.07 17.03 -3.84
CA GLU A 237 -0.32 16.70 -2.43
C GLU A 237 0.69 15.68 -1.93
N CYS A 238 1.23 15.91 -0.72
CA CYS A 238 1.96 14.88 0.03
C CYS A 238 1.00 13.76 0.41
N LYS A 239 1.17 12.58 -0.18
CA LYS A 239 0.28 11.43 0.02
C LYS A 239 0.68 10.57 1.20
N GLU A 240 1.97 10.34 1.37
CA GLU A 240 2.51 9.39 2.35
C GLU A 240 4.00 9.64 2.60
N LEU A 241 4.47 9.14 3.75
CA LEU A 241 5.89 9.02 4.03
C LEU A 241 6.27 7.54 3.98
N LEU A 242 7.40 7.20 3.37
CA LEU A 242 7.93 5.84 3.34
C LEU A 242 9.25 5.81 4.10
N CYS A 243 9.37 4.95 5.10
CA CYS A 243 10.62 4.71 5.82
C CYS A 243 11.22 3.39 5.33
N VAL A 244 12.47 3.45 4.87
CA VAL A 244 13.26 2.28 4.46
C VAL A 244 14.28 2.00 5.56
N GLN A 245 14.11 0.87 6.23
CA GLN A 245 15.04 0.33 7.22
C GLN A 245 15.90 -0.75 6.57
N ARG A 246 17.21 -0.72 6.82
CA ARG A 246 18.16 -1.73 6.32
C ARG A 246 18.93 -2.32 7.48
N LYS A 247 18.91 -3.63 7.68
CA LYS A 247 19.58 -4.29 8.81
C LYS A 247 21.04 -3.84 8.89
N ASN A 248 21.49 -3.47 10.09
CA ASN A 248 22.83 -2.96 10.38
C ASN A 248 23.20 -1.61 9.75
N TRP A 249 22.23 -0.85 9.22
CA TRP A 249 22.47 0.53 8.85
C TRP A 249 22.83 1.36 10.09
N ALA A 250 23.98 2.03 10.03
CA ALA A 250 24.54 2.85 11.10
C ALA A 250 24.72 4.33 10.71
N GLY A 251 24.39 4.68 9.47
CA GLY A 251 24.45 6.06 8.98
C GLY A 251 23.25 6.89 9.42
N ALA A 252 23.32 8.21 9.18
CA ALA A 252 22.13 9.06 9.29
C ALA A 252 21.11 8.68 8.19
N ALA A 253 19.82 8.83 8.49
CA ALA A 253 18.78 8.61 7.49
C ALA A 253 18.82 9.71 6.42
N GLU A 254 18.82 9.31 5.14
CA GLU A 254 18.65 10.24 4.02
C GLU A 254 17.18 10.66 3.91
N ILE A 255 16.92 11.92 3.55
CA ILE A 255 15.56 12.41 3.29
C ILE A 255 15.45 12.75 1.81
N HIS A 256 14.49 12.10 1.15
CA HIS A 256 14.16 12.35 -0.24
C HIS A 256 12.75 12.90 -0.36
N THR A 257 12.58 13.90 -1.21
CA THR A 257 11.26 14.28 -1.72
C THR A 257 11.08 13.61 -3.08
N ALA A 258 10.06 12.75 -3.20
CA ALA A 258 9.73 12.04 -4.42
C ALA A 258 8.47 12.66 -5.02
N VAL A 259 8.63 13.33 -6.16
CA VAL A 259 7.51 13.90 -6.92
C VAL A 259 7.16 12.97 -8.06
N ILE A 260 5.97 12.35 -7.99
CA ILE A 260 5.47 11.44 -9.03
C ILE A 260 4.76 12.26 -10.11
N PHE A 261 5.33 12.23 -11.32
CA PHE A 261 4.80 12.85 -12.54
C PHE A 261 4.28 11.78 -13.49
N GLU A 262 3.02 11.86 -13.90
CA GLU A 262 2.39 10.79 -14.70
C GLU A 262 2.46 9.44 -13.92
N GLU A 263 1.75 8.38 -14.29
CA GLU A 263 1.64 7.20 -13.41
C GLU A 263 2.95 6.39 -13.20
N SER A 264 4.09 6.84 -13.77
CA SER A 264 5.34 6.08 -13.77
C SER A 264 6.64 6.88 -13.95
N LYS A 265 6.67 8.20 -13.70
CA LYS A 265 7.94 8.97 -13.66
C LYS A 265 8.10 9.64 -12.31
N VAL A 266 9.32 9.65 -11.79
CA VAL A 266 9.61 10.27 -10.50
C VAL A 266 10.81 11.21 -10.63
N ARG A 267 10.68 12.37 -10.00
CA ARG A 267 11.82 13.24 -9.72
C ARG A 267 12.14 13.14 -8.24
N LEU A 268 13.39 12.81 -7.93
CA LEU A 268 13.89 12.75 -6.57
C LEU A 268 14.70 14.01 -6.27
N PHE A 269 14.40 14.64 -5.14
CA PHE A 269 15.21 15.70 -4.55
C PHE A 269 15.75 15.18 -3.22
N THR A 270 17.07 15.12 -3.08
CA THR A 270 17.72 14.66 -1.85
C THR A 270 18.19 15.88 -1.07
N GLY A 271 17.63 16.07 0.12
CA GLY A 271 18.08 17.12 1.03
C GLY A 271 19.32 16.67 1.79
N SER A 272 20.38 17.50 1.83
CA SER A 272 21.46 17.30 2.79
C SER A 272 21.15 18.09 4.07
N HIS A 273 21.43 17.49 5.24
CA HIS A 273 21.23 18.12 6.55
C HIS A 273 22.16 19.31 6.83
N LEU A 274 23.07 19.63 5.91
CA LEU A 274 23.95 20.78 6.04
C LEU A 274 23.14 22.03 5.70
N ALA A 275 22.78 22.79 6.74
CA ALA A 275 22.25 24.13 6.59
C ALA A 275 23.21 24.95 5.72
N GLN A 276 22.90 25.09 4.45
CA GLN A 276 23.57 26.06 3.61
C GLN A 276 23.09 27.43 4.06
N ALA A 277 24.02 28.36 4.30
CA ALA A 277 23.66 29.74 4.55
C ALA A 277 22.89 30.25 3.32
N VAL A 278 21.61 30.56 3.50
CA VAL A 278 20.76 31.12 2.45
C VAL A 278 20.76 32.63 2.59
N ALA A 279 20.96 33.34 1.49
CA ALA A 279 20.79 34.78 1.45
C ALA A 279 19.31 35.12 1.29
N HIS A 280 18.81 35.99 2.17
CA HIS A 280 17.49 36.60 2.02
C HIS A 280 17.64 37.90 1.22
N THR A 281 16.64 38.22 0.39
CA THR A 281 16.61 39.44 -0.44
C THR A 281 15.26 40.13 -0.27
N ASP A 282 15.29 41.47 -0.29
CA ASP A 282 14.09 42.32 -0.28
C ASP A 282 13.64 42.70 -1.71
N GLU A 283 14.38 42.26 -2.73
CA GLU A 283 14.11 42.56 -4.14
C GLU A 283 13.51 41.36 -4.89
N ILE A 284 12.54 41.63 -5.76
CA ILE A 284 12.01 40.62 -6.69
C ILE A 284 12.93 40.56 -7.91
N HIS A 285 13.60 39.42 -8.08
CA HIS A 285 14.45 39.16 -9.25
C HIS A 285 13.62 38.68 -10.46
N THR A 286 14.29 38.41 -11.58
CA THR A 286 13.67 38.07 -12.87
C THR A 286 12.76 36.83 -12.82
N TYR A 287 13.03 35.88 -11.92
CA TYR A 287 12.27 34.64 -11.78
C TYR A 287 11.86 34.43 -10.33
N LEU A 288 10.60 34.02 -10.13
CA LEU A 288 10.10 33.47 -8.87
C LEU A 288 9.98 31.96 -9.06
N ILE A 289 10.64 31.21 -8.18
CA ILE A 289 10.65 29.73 -8.18
C ILE A 289 9.71 29.25 -7.08
#